data_AF-A0A8S2UTB7-F1
#
_entry.id   AF-A0A8S2UTB7-F1
#
_cell.length_a   1.000
_cell.length_b   1.000
_cell.length_c   1.000
_cell.angle_alpha   90.00
_cell.angle_beta   90.00
_cell.angle_gamma   90.00
#
_symmetry.space_group_name_H-M   'P 1'
#
loop_
_entity.id
_entity.type
_entity.pdbx_description
1 polymer ?
#
loop_
_entity_poly.entity_id
_entity_poly.type
_entity_poly.pdbx_seq_one_letter_code
_entity_poly.pdbx_strand_id
1 'polypeptide(L)'
;EIGNPDQFIQAFRQIESSQYEMEKQIDALRPEFDDVAIESCETTIRTRLGCQIRCPNCGAKCDNPDLIHENHRSTEHIAMAFKGVMYHNINTPTLELCYQQLQTSSFILGSETFTPRRKYYEDRAPGWLDDLDSKFQNGALRSESYPPPEQRRAWMAVRNVLVAHYKMTDHTSYNNDMYPSSIRSLPSEYTPKWK
;
A
#
# COMPACT_ATOMS: atom_id res chain seq x y z
N GLU A 1 7.14 18.27 -72.60
CA GLU A 1 6.58 16.92 -72.82
C GLU A 1 7.39 15.91 -72.05
N ILE A 2 6.76 14.86 -71.54
CA ILE A 2 7.49 13.74 -70.92
C ILE A 2 8.16 12.97 -72.05
N GLY A 3 9.48 12.90 -72.05
CA GLY A 3 10.25 12.31 -73.15
C GLY A 3 10.06 10.80 -73.34
N ASN A 4 9.52 10.11 -72.33
CA ASN A 4 9.19 8.68 -72.40
C ASN A 4 7.98 8.34 -71.49
N PRO A 5 6.74 8.49 -72.00
CA PRO A 5 5.52 8.35 -71.22
C PRO A 5 5.34 6.94 -70.60
N ASP A 6 5.73 5.89 -71.31
CA ASP A 6 5.55 4.51 -70.85
C ASP A 6 6.44 4.20 -69.65
N GLN A 7 7.69 4.65 -69.67
CA GLN A 7 8.61 4.51 -68.54
C GLN A 7 8.11 5.29 -67.31
N PHE A 8 7.53 6.48 -67.52
CA PHE A 8 6.92 7.26 -66.45
C PHE A 8 5.72 6.53 -65.82
N ILE A 9 4.81 5.99 -66.65
CA ILE A 9 3.64 5.22 -66.19
C ILE A 9 4.08 3.98 -65.41
N GLN A 10 5.10 3.27 -65.89
CA GLN A 10 5.58 2.06 -65.25
C GLN A 10 6.23 2.34 -63.89
N ALA A 11 7.06 3.38 -63.80
CA ALA A 11 7.64 3.84 -62.54
C ALA A 11 6.56 4.31 -61.55
N PHE A 12 5.55 5.04 -62.03
CA PHE A 12 4.44 5.51 -61.20
C PHE A 12 3.63 4.36 -60.60
N ARG A 13 3.29 3.34 -61.39
CA ARG A 13 2.62 2.13 -60.90
C ARG A 13 3.46 1.35 -59.89
N GLN A 14 4.78 1.34 -60.06
CA GLN A 14 5.69 0.72 -59.10
C GLN A 14 5.68 1.45 -57.76
N ILE A 15 5.63 2.79 -57.78
CA ILE A 15 5.50 3.61 -56.58
C ILE A 15 4.15 3.36 -55.90
N GLU A 16 3.03 3.37 -56.64
CA GLU A 16 1.71 3.06 -56.07
C GLU A 16 1.64 1.67 -55.44
N SER A 17 2.20 0.66 -56.11
CA SER A 17 2.25 -0.70 -55.56
C SER A 17 3.13 -0.78 -54.32
N SER A 18 4.24 -0.05 -54.28
CA SER A 18 5.13 -0.01 -53.12
C SER A 18 4.46 0.71 -51.95
N GLN A 19 3.71 1.77 -52.21
CA GLN A 19 2.94 2.49 -51.21
C GLN A 19 1.86 1.59 -50.58
N TYR A 20 1.12 0.85 -51.41
CA TYR A 20 0.10 -0.08 -50.93
C TYR A 20 0.68 -1.18 -50.02
N GLU A 21 1.84 -1.76 -50.38
CA GLU A 21 2.49 -2.76 -49.54
C GLU A 21 3.02 -2.16 -48.23
N MET A 22 3.52 -0.92 -48.24
CA MET A 22 3.91 -0.22 -47.01
C MET A 22 2.73 0.02 -46.08
N GLU A 23 1.59 0.47 -46.60
CA GLU A 23 0.36 0.68 -45.81
C GLU A 23 -0.12 -0.62 -45.16
N LYS A 24 -0.10 -1.73 -45.91
CA LYS A 24 -0.46 -3.05 -45.40
C LYS A 24 0.49 -3.55 -44.30
N GLN A 25 1.79 -3.28 -44.42
CA GLN A 25 2.76 -3.61 -43.37
C GLN A 25 2.56 -2.76 -42.12
N ILE A 26 2.25 -1.47 -42.27
CA ILE A 26 1.93 -0.58 -41.15
C ILE A 26 0.69 -1.08 -40.40
N ASP A 27 -0.38 -1.44 -41.11
CA ASP A 27 -1.59 -1.95 -40.49
C ASP A 27 -1.37 -3.30 -39.81
N ALA A 28 -0.50 -4.15 -40.35
CA ALA A 28 -0.14 -5.43 -39.74
C ALA A 28 0.67 -5.26 -38.44
N LEU A 29 1.51 -4.22 -38.34
CA LEU A 29 2.33 -3.93 -37.16
C LEU A 29 1.58 -3.13 -36.08
N ARG A 30 0.46 -2.51 -36.44
CA ARG A 30 -0.32 -1.64 -35.56
C ARG A 30 -0.76 -2.30 -34.23
N PRO A 31 -1.22 -3.57 -34.20
CA PRO A 31 -1.57 -4.24 -32.95
C PRO A 31 -0.37 -4.44 -32.01
N GLU A 32 0.81 -4.78 -32.53
CA GLU A 32 2.03 -4.90 -31.72
C GLU A 32 2.43 -3.55 -31.12
N PHE A 33 2.29 -2.46 -31.88
CA PHE A 33 2.53 -1.10 -31.35
C PHE A 33 1.55 -0.73 -30.23
N ASP A 34 0.27 -1.07 -30.38
CA ASP A 34 -0.74 -0.81 -29.35
C ASP A 34 -0.45 -1.61 -28.08
N ASP A 35 -0.09 -2.89 -28.19
CA ASP A 35 0.28 -3.74 -27.06
C ASP A 35 1.51 -3.22 -26.32
N VAL A 36 2.57 -2.84 -27.04
CA VAL A 36 3.80 -2.27 -26.46
C VAL A 36 3.52 -0.91 -25.79
N ALA A 37 2.69 -0.07 -26.40
CA ALA A 37 2.32 1.22 -25.82
C ALA A 37 1.51 1.03 -24.52
N ILE A 38 0.54 0.11 -24.52
CA ILE A 38 -0.24 -0.26 -23.32
C ILE A 38 0.68 -0.79 -22.23
N GLU A 39 1.56 -1.74 -22.54
CA GLU A 39 2.52 -2.30 -21.58
C GLU A 39 3.45 -1.23 -20.99
N SER A 40 3.90 -0.28 -21.82
CA SER A 40 4.74 0.84 -21.37
C SER A 40 3.98 1.81 -20.46
N CYS A 41 2.73 2.15 -20.80
CA CYS A 41 1.86 2.98 -19.98
C CYS A 41 1.55 2.29 -18.64
N GLU A 42 1.20 1.01 -18.67
CA GLU A 42 0.99 0.21 -17.47
C GLU A 42 2.26 0.21 -16.62
N THR A 43 3.40 -0.17 -17.18
CA THR A 43 4.69 -0.17 -16.47
C THR A 43 4.97 1.18 -15.82
N THR A 44 4.79 2.30 -16.55
CA THR A 44 5.01 3.64 -16.02
C THR A 44 4.08 3.98 -14.84
N ILE A 45 2.79 3.64 -14.95
CA ILE A 45 1.82 3.84 -13.86
C ILE A 45 2.19 2.96 -12.66
N ARG A 46 2.54 1.70 -12.92
CA ARG A 46 2.93 0.69 -11.94
C ARG A 46 4.17 1.15 -11.15
N THR A 47 5.22 1.62 -11.83
CA THR A 47 6.43 2.17 -11.18
C THR A 47 6.15 3.44 -10.37
N ARG A 48 5.24 4.31 -10.84
CA ARG A 48 4.86 5.52 -10.08
C ARG A 48 4.08 5.22 -8.82
N LEU A 49 3.23 4.20 -8.84
CA LEU A 49 2.39 3.85 -7.70
C LEU A 49 3.18 3.05 -6.64
N GLY A 50 4.15 2.25 -7.06
CA GLY A 50 4.85 1.31 -6.20
C GLY A 50 3.92 0.22 -5.65
N CYS A 51 4.44 -0.68 -4.83
CA CYS A 51 3.62 -1.75 -4.25
C CYS A 51 2.42 -1.19 -3.48
N GLN A 52 1.22 -1.72 -3.79
CA GLN A 52 -0.03 -1.30 -3.13
C GLN A 52 -0.40 -2.17 -1.93
N ILE A 53 0.37 -3.24 -1.68
CA ILE A 53 0.13 -4.14 -0.54
C ILE A 53 0.41 -3.38 0.75
N ARG A 54 -0.45 -3.61 1.74
CA ARG A 54 -0.38 -2.99 3.06
C ARG A 54 -0.17 -4.05 4.13
N CYS A 55 0.53 -3.67 5.20
CA CYS A 55 0.67 -4.53 6.36
C CYS A 55 -0.74 -4.83 6.89
N PRO A 56 -1.13 -6.11 7.04
CA PRO A 56 -2.51 -6.47 7.39
C PRO A 56 -2.95 -5.95 8.77
N ASN A 57 -2.00 -5.68 9.66
CA ASN A 57 -2.28 -5.36 11.06
C ASN A 57 -2.31 -3.85 11.34
N CYS A 58 -1.39 -3.09 10.76
CA CYS A 58 -1.34 -1.64 10.93
C CYS A 58 -1.77 -0.83 9.70
N GLY A 59 -1.90 -1.46 8.53
CA GLY A 59 -2.24 -0.76 7.28
C GLY A 59 -1.11 0.04 6.63
N ALA A 60 0.11 -0.02 7.17
CA ALA A 60 1.28 0.63 6.59
C ALA A 60 1.50 0.16 5.15
N LYS A 61 1.74 1.10 4.24
CA LYS A 61 1.98 0.80 2.82
C LYS A 61 3.37 0.18 2.66
N CYS A 62 3.51 -0.76 1.73
CA CYS A 62 4.83 -1.24 1.35
C CYS A 62 5.63 -0.16 0.63
N ASP A 63 6.92 -0.06 0.98
CA ASP A 63 7.86 0.90 0.39
C ASP A 63 8.53 0.39 -0.89
N ASN A 64 8.26 -0.86 -1.30
CA ASN A 64 8.90 -1.40 -2.49
C ASN A 64 8.38 -0.66 -3.75
N PRO A 65 9.27 -0.08 -4.58
CA PRO A 65 8.86 0.51 -5.85
C PRO A 65 8.36 -0.54 -6.85
N ASP A 66 8.80 -1.79 -6.72
CA ASP A 66 8.34 -2.87 -7.58
C ASP A 66 6.94 -3.31 -7.18
N LEU A 67 6.06 -3.55 -8.17
CA LEU A 67 4.70 -4.00 -7.90
C LEU A 67 4.61 -5.46 -7.49
N ILE A 68 5.43 -6.29 -8.13
CA ILE A 68 5.41 -7.75 -7.96
C ILE A 68 6.69 -8.10 -7.22
N HIS A 69 6.55 -8.45 -5.95
CA HIS A 69 7.64 -8.90 -5.12
C HIS A 69 7.07 -9.68 -3.93
N GLU A 70 7.88 -10.56 -3.37
CA GLU A 70 7.46 -11.44 -2.28
C GLU A 70 7.70 -10.81 -0.90
N ASN A 71 8.78 -10.04 -0.75
CA ASN A 71 9.20 -9.48 0.53
C ASN A 71 8.68 -8.04 0.69
N HIS A 72 7.61 -7.88 1.45
CA HIS A 72 7.04 -6.60 1.82
C HIS A 72 7.75 -5.99 3.03
N ARG A 73 7.99 -4.69 2.92
CA ARG A 73 8.63 -3.88 3.97
C ARG A 73 7.99 -2.51 4.06
N SER A 74 8.00 -1.95 5.26
CA SER A 74 7.62 -0.55 5.50
C SER A 74 8.62 0.08 6.44
N THR A 75 9.13 1.25 6.09
CA THR A 75 9.98 2.07 6.96
C THR A 75 9.20 2.44 8.22
N GLU A 76 7.94 2.86 8.04
CA GLU A 76 7.07 3.36 9.09
C GLU A 76 5.89 2.41 9.32
N HIS A 77 5.93 1.67 10.44
CA HIS A 77 4.75 0.98 10.94
C HIS A 77 4.00 1.89 11.90
N ILE A 78 2.68 1.92 11.78
CA ILE A 78 1.81 2.72 12.65
C ILE A 78 1.15 1.86 13.73
N ALA A 79 0.65 2.50 14.77
CA ALA A 79 -0.16 1.88 15.81
C ALA A 79 -1.35 1.15 15.19
N MET A 80 -1.57 -0.10 15.60
CA MET A 80 -2.57 -0.97 14.97
C MET A 80 -4.01 -0.47 15.15
N ALA A 81 -4.28 0.33 16.19
CA ALA A 81 -5.56 1.00 16.40
C ALA A 81 -6.01 1.87 15.21
N PHE A 82 -5.08 2.43 14.42
CA PHE A 82 -5.44 3.16 13.20
C PHE A 82 -6.17 2.31 12.17
N LYS A 83 -5.95 0.99 12.20
CA LYS A 83 -6.60 0.00 11.34
C LYS A 83 -7.73 -0.76 12.02
N GLY A 84 -8.15 -0.33 13.22
CA GLY A 84 -9.27 -0.96 13.92
C GLY A 84 -8.87 -2.07 14.90
N VAL A 85 -7.57 -2.32 15.10
CA VAL A 85 -7.10 -3.38 15.99
C VAL A 85 -7.21 -2.92 17.44
N MET A 86 -7.76 -3.81 18.27
CA MET A 86 -8.04 -3.57 19.68
C MET A 86 -7.81 -4.84 20.49
N TYR A 87 -7.64 -4.69 21.80
CA TYR A 87 -7.60 -5.85 22.69
C TYR A 87 -8.95 -6.56 22.73
N HIS A 88 -8.87 -7.88 22.60
CA HIS A 88 -10.02 -8.74 22.72
C HIS A 88 -10.66 -8.59 24.11
N ASN A 89 -11.99 -8.73 24.17
CA ASN A 89 -12.86 -8.56 25.33
C ASN A 89 -13.04 -7.13 25.87
N ILE A 90 -11.99 -6.31 25.90
CA ILE A 90 -12.07 -4.94 26.47
C ILE A 90 -12.26 -3.84 25.42
N ASN A 91 -12.08 -4.16 24.13
CA ASN A 91 -12.20 -3.24 22.99
C ASN A 91 -11.30 -1.99 23.09
N THR A 92 -10.23 -2.06 23.89
CA THR A 92 -9.28 -0.96 24.05
C THR A 92 -8.37 -0.86 22.82
N PRO A 93 -8.13 0.33 22.25
CA PRO A 93 -7.26 0.52 21.10
C PRO A 93 -5.84 0.01 21.37
N THR A 94 -5.28 -0.76 20.45
CA THR A 94 -3.88 -1.21 20.58
C THR A 94 -2.93 -0.19 19.96
N LEU A 95 -2.23 0.57 20.81
CA LEU A 95 -1.30 1.63 20.40
C LEU A 95 0.14 1.15 20.14
N GLU A 96 0.38 -0.14 20.33
CA GLU A 96 1.66 -0.76 20.02
C GLU A 96 1.87 -0.93 18.51
N LEU A 97 3.14 -1.09 18.13
CA LEU A 97 3.51 -1.41 16.76
C LEU A 97 3.41 -2.92 16.52
N CYS A 98 3.04 -3.30 15.31
CA CYS A 98 2.70 -4.68 14.98
C CYS A 98 3.82 -5.71 15.25
N TYR A 99 5.09 -5.29 15.18
CA TYR A 99 6.26 -6.13 15.44
C TYR A 99 6.54 -6.37 16.93
N GLN A 100 6.02 -5.56 17.86
CA GLN A 100 6.49 -5.54 19.26
C GLN A 100 6.04 -6.74 20.09
N GLN A 101 4.91 -7.33 19.72
CA GLN A 101 4.37 -8.53 20.37
C GLN A 101 4.29 -9.71 19.40
N LEU A 102 5.14 -9.70 18.38
CA LEU A 102 5.14 -10.73 17.33
C LEU A 102 5.33 -12.14 17.92
N GLN A 103 6.17 -12.27 18.95
CA GLN A 103 6.58 -13.55 19.52
C GLN A 103 5.77 -13.99 20.76
N THR A 104 4.88 -13.15 21.29
CA THR A 104 4.25 -13.38 22.60
C THR A 104 2.73 -13.32 22.59
N SER A 105 2.14 -12.36 21.89
CA SER A 105 0.70 -12.13 21.99
C SER A 105 -0.11 -13.00 21.05
N SER A 106 -1.37 -13.21 21.38
CA SER A 106 -2.31 -13.84 20.45
C SER A 106 -2.87 -12.80 19.47
N PHE A 107 -3.20 -13.23 18.25
CA PHE A 107 -3.96 -12.44 17.28
C PHE A 107 -5.28 -13.15 16.99
N ILE A 108 -6.39 -12.43 17.12
CA ILE A 108 -7.73 -12.99 16.98
C ILE A 108 -8.38 -12.35 15.77
N LEU A 109 -8.81 -13.18 14.81
CA LEU A 109 -9.50 -12.76 13.61
C LEU A 109 -10.81 -13.55 13.49
N GLY A 110 -11.92 -12.91 13.84
CA GLY A 110 -13.21 -13.60 13.93
C GLY A 110 -13.16 -14.72 14.99
N SER A 111 -13.36 -15.97 14.56
CA SER A 111 -13.26 -17.16 15.41
C SER A 111 -11.86 -17.78 15.46
N GLU A 112 -10.94 -17.32 14.62
CA GLU A 112 -9.58 -17.87 14.55
C GLU A 112 -8.67 -17.18 15.57
N THR A 113 -7.78 -17.95 16.19
CA THR A 113 -6.76 -17.45 17.13
C THR A 113 -5.39 -17.96 16.71
N PHE A 114 -4.45 -17.03 16.55
CA PHE A 114 -3.07 -17.30 16.16
C PHE A 114 -2.15 -16.96 17.34
N THR A 115 -1.43 -17.96 17.85
CA THR A 115 -0.54 -17.80 19.01
C THR A 115 0.81 -18.52 18.79
N PRO A 116 1.95 -17.81 18.84
CA PRO A 116 2.06 -16.35 18.96
C PRO A 116 1.59 -15.63 17.69
N ARG A 117 1.46 -14.29 17.74
CA ARG A 117 0.98 -13.43 16.66
C ARG A 117 1.74 -13.68 15.35
N ARG A 118 3.01 -14.06 15.44
CA ARG A 118 3.82 -14.52 14.31
C ARG A 118 3.10 -15.53 13.41
N LYS A 119 2.37 -16.50 13.99
CA LYS A 119 1.66 -17.54 13.22
C LYS A 119 0.66 -16.96 12.23
N TYR A 120 0.02 -15.86 12.57
CA TYR A 120 -0.87 -15.17 11.64
C TYR A 120 -0.13 -14.74 10.37
N TYR A 121 1.10 -14.22 10.53
CA TYR A 121 1.91 -13.81 9.39
C TYR A 121 2.46 -15.01 8.63
N GLU A 122 2.90 -16.07 9.31
CA GLU A 122 3.30 -17.34 8.67
C GLU A 122 2.19 -17.91 7.79
N ASP A 123 0.96 -17.94 8.29
CA ASP A 123 -0.17 -18.56 7.60
C ASP A 123 -0.82 -17.66 6.54
N ARG A 124 -0.91 -16.35 6.80
CA ARG A 124 -1.77 -15.43 6.02
C ARG A 124 -1.02 -14.31 5.30
N ALA A 125 0.18 -13.96 5.73
CA ALA A 125 0.92 -12.83 5.18
C ALA A 125 2.44 -13.03 5.26
N PRO A 126 2.99 -14.14 4.72
CA PRO A 126 4.38 -14.53 4.93
C PRO A 126 5.36 -13.49 4.38
N GLY A 127 4.98 -12.79 3.30
CA GLY A 127 5.80 -11.72 2.71
C GLY A 127 6.12 -10.55 3.65
N TRP A 128 5.44 -10.40 4.79
CA TRP A 128 5.75 -9.36 5.78
C TRP A 128 6.67 -9.84 6.91
N LEU A 129 6.94 -11.14 7.03
CA LEU A 129 7.64 -11.70 8.19
C LEU A 129 9.05 -11.13 8.37
N ASP A 130 9.84 -11.05 7.30
CA ASP A 130 11.23 -10.60 7.38
C ASP A 130 11.34 -9.15 7.90
N ASP A 131 10.46 -8.27 7.44
CA ASP A 131 10.40 -6.88 7.90
C ASP A 131 10.00 -6.79 9.37
N LEU A 132 9.00 -7.57 9.78
CA LEU A 132 8.52 -7.59 11.15
C LEU A 132 9.54 -8.20 12.12
N ASP A 133 10.24 -9.25 11.72
CA ASP A 133 11.31 -9.85 12.51
C ASP A 133 12.50 -8.92 12.67
N SER A 134 12.94 -8.32 11.58
CA SER A 134 14.03 -7.35 11.61
C SER A 134 13.70 -6.18 12.55
N LYS A 135 12.47 -5.67 12.53
CA LYS A 135 12.02 -4.60 13.44
C LYS A 135 11.77 -5.08 14.86
N PHE A 136 11.35 -6.32 15.07
CA PHE A 136 11.26 -6.89 16.42
C PHE A 136 12.64 -6.97 17.08
N GLN A 137 13.67 -7.35 16.32
CA GLN A 137 15.04 -7.49 16.84
C GLN A 137 15.78 -6.15 16.98
N ASN A 138 15.63 -5.25 15.99
CA ASN A 138 16.45 -4.05 15.87
C ASN A 138 15.65 -2.74 16.09
N GLY A 139 14.33 -2.82 16.16
CA GLY A 139 13.46 -1.65 16.31
C GLY A 139 13.48 -1.09 17.73
N ALA A 140 13.07 0.18 17.85
CA ALA A 140 12.93 0.79 19.16
C ALA A 140 11.82 0.08 19.96
N LEU A 141 12.12 -0.29 21.21
CA LEU A 141 11.11 -0.75 22.16
C LEU A 141 10.12 0.39 22.42
N ARG A 142 8.85 0.12 22.12
CA ARG A 142 7.69 0.99 22.40
C ARG A 142 6.64 0.11 23.07
N SER A 143 5.78 0.74 23.85
CA SER A 143 4.62 0.11 24.48
C SER A 143 3.46 1.10 24.40
N GLU A 144 2.28 0.68 24.85
CA GLU A 144 1.09 1.52 24.88
C GLU A 144 1.26 2.82 25.68
N SER A 145 2.09 2.75 26.72
CA SER A 145 2.44 3.90 27.56
C SER A 145 3.46 4.83 26.90
N TYR A 146 4.12 4.39 25.81
CA TYR A 146 5.18 5.15 25.14
C TYR A 146 5.30 4.90 23.62
N PRO A 147 4.23 5.09 22.81
CA PRO A 147 4.31 4.93 21.36
C PRO A 147 5.15 6.08 20.73
N PRO A 148 5.56 5.99 19.46
CA PRO A 148 6.35 7.03 18.81
C PRO A 148 5.71 8.43 18.91
N PRO A 149 6.48 9.52 19.19
CA PRO A 149 5.92 10.86 19.42
C PRO A 149 4.99 11.38 18.30
N GLU A 150 5.30 11.06 17.05
CA GLU A 150 4.53 11.43 15.86
C GLU A 150 3.16 10.75 15.88
N GLN A 151 3.16 9.45 16.21
CA GLN A 151 1.93 8.65 16.30
C GLN A 151 1.09 9.04 17.50
N ARG A 152 1.72 9.51 18.60
CA ARG A 152 1.00 10.10 19.74
C ARG A 152 0.19 11.32 19.31
N ARG A 153 0.84 12.26 18.63
CA ARG A 153 0.17 13.48 18.14
C ARG A 153 -0.94 13.14 17.15
N ALA A 154 -0.64 12.24 16.20
CA ALA A 154 -1.63 11.76 15.24
C ALA A 154 -2.84 11.12 15.93
N TRP A 155 -2.60 10.22 16.90
CA TRP A 155 -3.65 9.56 17.65
C TRP A 155 -4.53 10.57 18.39
N MET A 156 -3.94 11.53 19.11
CA MET A 156 -4.73 12.58 19.78
C MET A 156 -5.62 13.36 18.81
N ALA A 157 -5.12 13.65 17.62
CA ALA A 157 -5.88 14.36 16.60
C ALA A 157 -7.08 13.56 16.06
N VAL A 158 -7.01 12.21 16.02
CA VAL A 158 -8.04 11.40 15.34
C VAL A 158 -8.78 10.38 16.24
N ARG A 159 -8.37 10.19 17.49
CA ARG A 159 -8.87 9.12 18.38
C ARG A 159 -10.38 9.09 18.47
N ASN A 160 -11.05 10.23 18.64
CA ASN A 160 -12.51 10.26 18.83
C ASN A 160 -13.24 9.71 17.59
N VAL A 161 -12.71 10.01 16.40
CA VAL A 161 -13.21 9.50 15.13
C VAL A 161 -12.99 8.00 15.03
N LEU A 162 -11.77 7.53 15.30
CA LEU A 162 -11.43 6.11 15.15
C LEU A 162 -12.14 5.24 16.18
N VAL A 163 -12.22 5.71 17.43
CA VAL A 163 -12.93 5.04 18.52
C VAL A 163 -14.41 4.87 18.17
N ALA A 164 -15.05 5.92 17.66
CA ALA A 164 -16.43 5.84 17.19
C ALA A 164 -16.58 4.93 15.96
N HIS A 165 -15.70 5.07 14.96
CA HIS A 165 -15.76 4.34 13.70
C HIS A 165 -15.60 2.82 13.90
N TYR A 166 -14.64 2.41 14.72
CA TYR A 166 -14.33 1.00 14.98
C TYR A 166 -15.00 0.44 16.24
N LYS A 167 -15.82 1.23 16.95
CA LYS A 167 -16.51 0.86 18.19
C LYS A 167 -15.56 0.40 19.30
N MET A 168 -14.44 1.13 19.46
CA MET A 168 -13.48 0.89 20.53
C MET A 168 -13.93 1.56 21.83
N THR A 169 -13.29 1.19 22.94
CA THR A 169 -13.42 1.90 24.21
C THR A 169 -12.05 2.43 24.63
N ASP A 170 -11.85 3.74 24.50
CA ASP A 170 -10.58 4.36 24.89
C ASP A 170 -10.55 4.65 26.39
N HIS A 171 -9.87 3.76 27.14
CA HIS A 171 -9.62 3.90 28.57
C HIS A 171 -8.24 4.49 28.88
N THR A 172 -7.50 4.95 27.87
CA THR A 172 -6.11 5.37 28.06
C THR A 172 -6.07 6.66 28.89
N SER A 173 -5.35 6.62 30.02
CA SER A 173 -5.00 7.83 30.76
C SER A 173 -3.86 8.55 30.05
N TYR A 174 -4.15 9.70 29.43
CA TYR A 174 -3.16 10.46 28.69
C TYR A 174 -2.36 11.36 29.64
N ASN A 175 -1.07 11.08 29.79
CA ASN A 175 -0.17 12.00 30.47
C ASN A 175 -0.03 13.29 29.63
N ASN A 176 -0.41 14.43 30.20
CA ASN A 176 -0.32 15.75 29.56
C ASN A 176 1.11 16.10 29.08
N ASP A 177 2.15 15.54 29.71
CA ASP A 177 3.55 15.72 29.29
C ASP A 177 3.85 15.03 27.95
N MET A 178 3.19 13.90 27.68
CA MET A 178 3.39 13.12 26.46
C MET A 178 2.36 13.46 25.38
N TYR A 179 1.20 13.96 25.79
CA TYR A 179 0.03 14.27 24.99
C TYR A 179 -0.50 15.64 25.37
N PRO A 180 0.01 16.73 24.77
CA PRO A 180 -0.42 18.07 25.12
C PRO A 180 -1.93 18.21 24.96
N SER A 181 -2.61 18.64 26.02
CA SER A 181 -4.07 18.89 26.03
C SER A 181 -4.52 19.97 25.04
N SER A 182 -3.57 20.71 24.45
CA SER A 182 -3.79 21.67 23.37
C SER A 182 -4.21 21.03 22.04
N ILE A 183 -3.93 19.73 21.84
CA ILE A 183 -4.35 19.01 20.63
C ILE A 183 -5.84 18.67 20.75
N ARG A 184 -6.67 19.40 20.01
CA ARG A 184 -8.11 19.10 19.89
C ARG A 184 -8.31 17.94 18.92
N SER A 185 -8.90 16.85 19.42
CA SER A 185 -9.30 15.73 18.56
C SER A 185 -10.41 16.16 17.62
N LEU A 186 -10.40 15.61 16.40
CA LEU A 186 -11.53 15.71 15.48
C LEU A 186 -12.80 15.18 16.16
N PRO A 187 -13.97 15.77 15.87
CA PRO A 187 -15.19 15.34 16.51
C PRO A 187 -15.63 13.97 16.00
N SER A 188 -16.30 13.19 16.85
CA SER A 188 -16.64 11.77 16.59
C SER A 188 -17.48 11.53 15.33
N GLU A 189 -18.27 12.51 14.93
CA GLU A 189 -19.13 12.50 13.74
C GLU A 189 -18.36 12.75 12.43
N TYR A 190 -17.10 13.14 12.51
CA TYR A 190 -16.26 13.29 11.33
C TYR A 190 -16.09 11.93 10.65
N THR A 191 -16.46 11.84 9.37
CA THR A 191 -16.32 10.62 8.59
C THR A 191 -14.94 10.57 7.93
N PRO A 192 -14.04 9.65 8.33
CA PRO A 192 -12.72 9.56 7.73
C PRO A 192 -12.84 9.12 6.27
N LYS A 193 -12.22 9.87 5.36
CA LYS A 193 -12.08 9.50 3.95
C LYS A 193 -10.71 8.87 3.74
N TRP A 194 -10.66 7.55 3.77
CA TRP A 194 -9.46 6.82 3.39
C TRP A 194 -9.34 6.86 1.86
N LYS A 195 -8.25 7.45 1.34
CA LYS A 195 -7.90 7.37 -0.08
C LYS A 195 -7.01 6.16 -0.33
#